data_AF-A0A536DZM8-F1
#
_entry.id   AF-A0A536DZM8-F1
#
_cell.length_a   1.000
_cell.length_b   1.000
_cell.length_c   1.000
_cell.angle_alpha   90.00
_cell.angle_beta   90.00
_cell.angle_gamma   90.00
#
_symmetry.space_group_name_H-M   'P 1'
#
loop_
_entity.id
_entity.type
_entity.pdbx_description
1 polymer ?
#
loop_
_entity_poly.entity_id
_entity_poly.type
_entity_poly.pdbx_seq_one_letter_code
_entity_poly.pdbx_strand_id
1 'polypeptide(L)'
;MRLLPDEVVADTVNISVANQSGHSDTIGVYVEVTPPSFGDCTPTGRVLTTTVTLAPGAKTTIPVLVGYSCREPAAADGVSYTWVAVADHGADDLASCPPGALQSLTCFNALADDDQDPADNRLSRNGPRVVAQ
;
A
#
# COMPACT_ATOMS: atom_id res chain seq x y z
N MET A 1 0.84 17.40 -4.01
CA MET A 1 -0.62 17.51 -3.89
C MET A 1 -0.93 18.73 -3.06
N ARG A 2 -1.79 19.59 -3.56
CA ARG A 2 -2.16 20.83 -2.91
C ARG A 2 -3.40 20.59 -2.06
N LEU A 3 -3.41 21.07 -0.82
CA LEU A 3 -4.51 20.86 0.12
C LEU A 3 -4.82 22.15 0.87
N LEU A 4 -6.09 22.53 0.89
CA LEU A 4 -6.65 23.42 1.90
C LEU A 4 -6.99 22.62 3.18
N PRO A 5 -7.11 23.30 4.34
CA PRO A 5 -7.59 22.65 5.56
C PRO A 5 -8.91 21.89 5.33
N ASP A 6 -8.93 20.62 5.72
CA ASP A 6 -10.07 19.70 5.62
C ASP A 6 -10.59 19.40 4.20
N GLU A 7 -9.92 19.89 3.16
CA GLU A 7 -10.23 19.54 1.78
C GLU A 7 -9.84 18.09 1.48
N VAL A 8 -10.75 17.36 0.83
CA VAL A 8 -10.49 16.01 0.34
C VAL A 8 -10.17 16.07 -1.15
N VAL A 9 -8.94 15.69 -1.50
CA VAL A 9 -8.50 15.52 -2.89
C VAL A 9 -8.47 14.04 -3.23
N ALA A 10 -9.31 13.65 -4.20
CA ALA A 10 -9.32 12.29 -4.73
C ALA A 10 -8.17 12.07 -5.71
N ASP A 11 -7.57 10.89 -5.65
CA ASP A 11 -6.50 10.44 -6.54
C ASP A 11 -6.66 8.94 -6.85
N THR A 12 -5.97 8.47 -7.88
CA THR A 12 -5.90 7.06 -8.25
C THR A 12 -4.45 6.59 -8.26
N VAL A 13 -4.12 5.63 -7.41
CA VAL A 13 -2.79 5.00 -7.36
C VAL A 13 -2.86 3.63 -8.03
N ASN A 14 -1.89 3.33 -8.89
CA ASN A 14 -1.82 2.06 -9.60
C ASN A 14 -0.84 1.10 -8.91
N ILE A 15 -1.35 -0.05 -8.49
CA ILE A 15 -0.57 -1.10 -7.83
C ILE A 15 -0.31 -2.21 -8.83
N SER A 16 0.96 -2.47 -9.09
CA SER A 16 1.39 -3.50 -10.04
C SER A 16 1.75 -4.76 -9.28
N VAL A 17 1.15 -5.89 -9.65
CA VAL A 17 1.43 -7.20 -9.05
C VAL A 17 1.76 -8.18 -10.16
N ALA A 18 2.80 -8.98 -9.96
CA ALA A 18 3.25 -9.98 -10.92
C ALA A 18 3.39 -11.33 -10.23
N ASN A 19 2.99 -12.40 -10.93
CA ASN A 19 3.28 -13.76 -10.50
C ASN A 19 4.61 -14.19 -11.12
N GLN A 20 5.63 -14.38 -10.28
CA GLN A 20 6.97 -14.81 -10.71
C GLN A 20 7.18 -16.33 -10.59
N SER A 21 6.18 -17.05 -10.07
CA SER A 21 6.24 -18.51 -9.94
C SER A 21 6.12 -19.21 -11.30
N GLY A 22 6.45 -20.50 -11.30
CA GLY A 22 6.29 -21.38 -12.46
C GLY A 22 4.85 -21.91 -12.67
N HIS A 23 3.87 -21.50 -11.85
CA HIS A 23 2.50 -22.00 -11.91
C HIS A 23 1.48 -20.86 -11.76
N SER A 24 0.20 -21.15 -12.03
CA SER A 24 -0.86 -20.17 -11.76
C SER A 24 -1.04 -20.04 -10.26
N ASP A 25 -1.15 -18.81 -9.79
CA ASP A 25 -1.22 -18.53 -8.36
C ASP A 25 -2.28 -17.49 -8.03
N THR A 26 -2.81 -17.55 -6.81
CA THR A 26 -3.73 -16.57 -6.23
C THR A 26 -2.97 -15.74 -5.21
N ILE A 27 -2.79 -14.46 -5.50
CA ILE A 27 -1.98 -13.55 -4.72
C ILE A 27 -2.89 -12.60 -3.95
N GLY A 28 -2.74 -12.56 -2.63
CA GLY A 28 -3.30 -11.51 -1.78
C GLY A 28 -2.55 -10.20 -2.01
N VAL A 29 -3.28 -9.10 -2.20
CA VAL A 29 -2.71 -7.77 -2.43
C VAL A 29 -3.24 -6.83 -1.38
N TYR A 30 -2.34 -6.37 -0.52
CA TYR A 30 -2.68 -5.48 0.58
C TYR A 30 -1.91 -4.18 0.48
N VAL A 31 -2.61 -3.07 0.67
CA VAL A 31 -2.01 -1.74 0.48
C VAL A 31 -2.38 -0.82 1.61
N GLU A 32 -1.37 -0.19 2.19
CA GLU A 32 -1.49 0.76 3.29
C GLU A 32 -0.89 2.11 2.93
N VAL A 33 -1.48 3.13 3.52
CA VAL A 33 -1.00 4.51 3.45
C VAL A 33 -0.69 4.97 4.86
N THR A 34 0.49 5.54 5.06
CA THR A 34 0.84 6.27 6.26
C THR A 34 0.92 7.76 5.91
N PRO A 35 0.14 8.62 6.57
CA PRO A 35 0.20 10.04 6.34
C PRO A 35 1.46 10.65 6.98
N PRO A 36 1.82 11.90 6.63
CA PRO A 36 2.75 12.69 7.43
C PRO A 36 2.38 12.66 8.92
N SER A 37 3.39 12.65 9.79
CA SER A 37 3.18 12.64 11.26
C SER A 37 2.67 13.97 11.82
N PHE A 38 2.62 15.01 11.00
CA PHE A 38 2.15 16.36 11.34
C PHE A 38 0.98 16.72 10.44
N GLY A 39 0.19 17.71 10.83
CA GLY A 39 -0.89 18.25 10.00
C GLY A 39 -2.20 17.47 10.02
N ASP A 40 -2.28 16.42 10.86
CA ASP A 40 -3.47 15.57 11.05
C ASP A 40 -4.08 15.15 9.71
N CYS A 41 -3.25 14.42 8.95
CA CYS A 41 -3.51 14.03 7.58
C CYS A 41 -4.10 12.62 7.49
N THR A 42 -4.93 12.40 6.47
CA THR A 42 -5.58 11.12 6.16
C THR A 42 -5.41 10.80 4.67
N PRO A 43 -5.46 9.53 4.25
CA PRO A 43 -5.82 8.35 5.04
C PRO A 43 -4.65 7.78 5.83
N THR A 44 -5.00 6.98 6.84
CA THR A 44 -4.06 6.14 7.59
C THR A 44 -4.54 4.69 7.58
N GLY A 45 -3.63 3.76 7.36
CA GLY A 45 -3.91 2.33 7.37
C GLY A 45 -4.31 1.75 6.01
N ARG A 46 -5.10 0.66 6.05
CA ARG A 46 -5.42 -0.18 4.89
C ARG A 46 -6.38 0.52 3.93
N VAL A 47 -5.95 0.67 2.67
CA VAL A 47 -6.76 1.27 1.59
C VAL A 47 -7.14 0.25 0.50
N LEU A 48 -6.48 -0.91 0.45
CA LEU A 48 -6.84 -2.02 -0.43
C LEU A 48 -6.61 -3.36 0.26
N THR A 49 -7.56 -4.28 0.11
CA THR A 49 -7.38 -5.71 0.36
C THR A 49 -8.13 -6.45 -0.73
N THR A 50 -7.41 -7.22 -1.55
CA THR A 50 -7.99 -7.95 -2.67
C THR A 50 -7.13 -9.18 -2.98
N THR A 51 -7.64 -10.05 -3.83
CA THR A 51 -6.90 -11.19 -4.36
C THR A 51 -6.87 -11.13 -5.88
N VAL A 52 -5.77 -11.55 -6.50
CA VAL A 52 -5.66 -11.68 -7.96
C VAL A 52 -5.14 -13.06 -8.32
N THR A 53 -5.76 -13.71 -9.29
CA THR A 53 -5.24 -14.97 -9.84
C THR A 53 -4.51 -14.67 -11.14
N LEU A 54 -3.22 -15.01 -11.20
CA LEU A 54 -2.34 -14.72 -12.32
C LEU A 54 -1.68 -15.99 -12.84
N ALA A 55 -1.63 -16.13 -14.16
CA ALA A 55 -0.84 -17.17 -14.82
C ALA A 55 0.68 -16.96 -14.59
N PRO A 56 1.54 -17.97 -14.83
CA PRO A 56 2.98 -17.84 -14.67
C PRO A 56 3.55 -16.65 -15.47
N GLY A 57 4.33 -15.79 -14.82
CA GLY A 57 4.94 -14.60 -15.42
C GLY A 57 3.96 -13.47 -15.77
N ALA A 58 2.65 -13.64 -15.52
CA ALA A 58 1.66 -12.63 -15.81
C ALA A 58 1.72 -11.50 -14.77
N LYS A 59 1.30 -10.30 -15.21
CA LYS A 59 1.26 -9.09 -14.40
C LYS A 59 -0.07 -8.38 -14.60
N THR A 60 -0.57 -7.78 -13.53
CA THR A 60 -1.76 -6.94 -13.55
C THR A 60 -1.52 -5.62 -12.84
N THR A 61 -2.43 -4.67 -13.07
CA THR A 61 -2.44 -3.36 -12.41
C THR A 61 -3.80 -3.17 -11.76
N ILE A 62 -3.81 -2.88 -10.46
CA ILE A 62 -5.01 -2.64 -9.66
C ILE A 62 -5.08 -1.13 -9.36
N PRO A 63 -6.12 -0.42 -9.82
CA PRO A 63 -6.33 0.97 -9.45
C PRO A 63 -6.91 1.07 -8.04
N VAL A 64 -6.31 1.91 -7.20
CA VAL A 64 -6.76 2.22 -5.84
C VAL A 64 -7.21 3.67 -5.79
N LEU A 65 -8.50 3.88 -5.59
CA LEU A 65 -9.05 5.20 -5.34
C LEU A 65 -8.75 5.60 -3.91
N VAL A 66 -8.18 6.79 -3.71
CA VAL A 66 -7.78 7.28 -2.40
C VAL A 66 -8.18 8.75 -2.27
N GLY A 67 -8.69 9.13 -1.10
CA GLY A 67 -8.98 10.52 -0.76
C GLY A 67 -7.97 11.00 0.27
N TYR A 68 -7.22 12.05 -0.06
CA TYR A 68 -6.26 12.65 0.85
C TYR A 68 -6.81 13.95 1.43
N SER A 69 -6.58 14.18 2.71
CA SER A 69 -6.93 15.43 3.39
C SER A 69 -5.99 15.70 4.55
N CYS A 70 -5.87 16.95 4.97
CA CYS A 70 -5.13 17.34 6.16
C CYS A 70 -5.90 18.46 6.87
N ARG A 71 -6.06 18.35 8.19
CA ARG A 71 -6.66 19.42 8.98
C ARG A 71 -5.75 20.65 9.07
N GLU A 72 -4.44 20.43 9.11
CA GLU A 72 -3.42 21.49 9.20
C GLU A 72 -2.33 21.29 8.13
N PRO A 73 -2.61 21.53 6.83
CA PRO A 73 -1.68 21.27 5.73
C PRO A 73 -0.33 21.99 5.87
N ALA A 74 -0.32 23.20 6.46
CA ALA A 74 0.90 23.97 6.71
C ALA A 74 1.90 23.26 7.65
N ALA A 75 1.41 22.46 8.61
CA ALA A 75 2.27 21.69 9.51
C ALA A 75 2.87 20.46 8.82
N ALA A 76 2.25 19.98 7.74
CA ALA A 76 2.72 18.87 6.91
C ALA A 76 3.43 19.34 5.64
N ASP A 77 3.64 20.66 5.44
CA ASP A 77 4.11 21.19 4.17
C ASP A 77 5.47 20.59 3.79
N GLY A 78 5.52 20.02 2.60
CA GLY A 78 6.68 19.33 2.12
C GLY A 78 6.93 17.93 2.70
N VAL A 79 6.02 17.37 3.46
CA VAL A 79 6.13 15.97 3.91
C VAL A 79 5.32 15.09 2.95
N SER A 80 5.85 13.90 2.64
CA SER A 80 5.17 12.93 1.77
C SER A 80 4.39 11.91 2.59
N TYR A 81 3.27 11.44 2.02
CA TYR A 81 2.66 10.19 2.43
C TYR A 81 3.62 9.03 2.12
N THR A 82 3.50 7.92 2.83
CA THR A 82 4.20 6.67 2.54
C THR A 82 3.20 5.60 2.15
N TRP A 83 3.46 4.91 1.04
CA TRP A 83 2.69 3.78 0.57
C TRP A 83 3.45 2.49 0.83
N VAL A 84 2.76 1.49 1.33
CA VAL A 84 3.27 0.13 1.46
C VAL A 84 2.32 -0.80 0.76
N ALA A 85 2.83 -1.61 -0.17
CA ALA A 85 2.08 -2.68 -0.81
C ALA A 85 2.77 -4.00 -0.54
N VAL A 86 1.99 -5.05 -0.33
CA VAL A 86 2.48 -6.42 -0.24
C VAL A 86 1.77 -7.34 -1.22
N ALA A 87 2.52 -8.35 -1.67
CA ALA A 87 2.02 -9.51 -2.38
C ALA A 87 2.16 -10.72 -1.45
N ASP A 88 1.05 -11.40 -1.21
CA ASP A 88 0.87 -12.55 -0.32
C ASP A 88 0.63 -13.77 -1.23
N HIS A 89 1.65 -14.61 -1.38
CA HIS A 89 1.56 -15.81 -2.20
C HIS A 89 0.50 -16.75 -1.57
N GLY A 90 -0.32 -17.42 -2.39
CA GLY A 90 -1.44 -18.22 -1.86
C GLY A 90 -2.60 -17.45 -1.19
N ALA A 91 -2.42 -16.17 -0.82
CA ALA A 91 -3.39 -15.30 -0.16
C ALA A 91 -3.87 -15.79 1.22
N ASP A 92 -3.00 -16.42 2.00
CA ASP A 92 -3.32 -17.02 3.30
C ASP A 92 -2.71 -16.28 4.51
N ASP A 93 -1.94 -15.22 4.28
CA ASP A 93 -1.28 -14.44 5.35
C ASP A 93 -2.04 -13.22 5.85
N LEU A 94 -3.28 -13.01 5.42
CA LEU A 94 -4.08 -11.85 5.82
C LEU A 94 -4.17 -11.70 7.36
N ALA A 95 -4.23 -12.80 8.10
CA ALA A 95 -4.28 -12.79 9.56
C ALA A 95 -2.96 -12.31 10.21
N SER A 96 -1.82 -12.63 9.58
CA SER A 96 -0.48 -12.21 9.98
C SER A 96 -0.16 -10.77 9.53
N CYS A 97 -0.89 -10.28 8.52
CA CYS A 97 -0.77 -8.96 7.94
C CYS A 97 -2.03 -8.08 8.16
N PRO A 98 -2.46 -7.80 9.41
CA PRO A 98 -3.62 -6.95 9.67
C PRO A 98 -3.36 -5.48 9.28
N PRO A 99 -4.41 -4.66 9.17
CA PRO A 99 -4.28 -3.21 8.94
C PRO A 99 -3.31 -2.54 9.91
N GLY A 100 -2.35 -1.78 9.37
CA GLY A 100 -1.28 -1.10 10.09
C GLY A 100 -0.04 -1.95 10.36
N ALA A 101 -0.03 -3.23 9.96
CA ALA A 101 1.03 -4.18 10.29
C ALA A 101 1.83 -4.68 9.07
N LEU A 102 1.66 -4.10 7.87
CA LEU A 102 2.41 -4.53 6.68
C LEU A 102 3.93 -4.37 6.81
N GLN A 103 4.38 -3.49 7.71
CA GLN A 103 5.79 -3.32 8.04
C GLN A 103 6.27 -4.12 9.25
N SER A 104 5.37 -4.88 9.90
CA SER A 104 5.73 -5.69 11.06
C SER A 104 6.62 -6.89 10.67
N LEU A 105 7.38 -7.38 11.64
CA LEU A 105 8.17 -8.61 11.47
C LEU A 105 7.27 -9.84 11.29
N THR A 106 6.11 -9.88 11.95
CA THR A 106 5.15 -10.99 11.83
C THR A 106 4.63 -11.11 10.41
N CYS A 107 4.17 -10.00 9.82
CA CYS A 107 3.72 -9.99 8.43
C CYS A 107 4.87 -10.31 7.47
N PHE A 108 6.06 -9.74 7.69
CA PHE A 108 7.23 -10.05 6.85
C PHE A 108 7.58 -11.54 6.84
N ASN A 109 7.57 -12.19 8.00
CA ASN A 109 7.94 -13.60 8.10
C ASN A 109 6.88 -14.52 7.48
N ALA A 110 5.60 -14.16 7.63
CA ALA A 110 4.50 -14.90 7.03
C ALA A 110 4.63 -14.88 5.50
N LEU A 111 4.70 -13.68 4.91
CA LEU A 111 4.87 -13.49 3.45
C LEU A 111 6.14 -14.10 2.86
N ALA A 112 7.11 -14.48 3.69
CA ALA A 112 8.40 -15.02 3.26
C ALA A 112 8.51 -16.53 3.46
N ASP A 113 7.54 -17.17 4.12
CA ASP A 113 7.63 -18.60 4.45
C ASP A 113 7.13 -19.51 3.32
N ASP A 114 6.31 -18.96 2.42
CA ASP A 114 5.74 -19.63 1.27
C ASP A 114 6.37 -19.18 -0.07
N ASP A 115 7.08 -18.05 -0.07
CA ASP A 115 7.85 -17.55 -1.21
C ASP A 115 9.34 -17.90 -1.15
N GLN A 116 9.86 -18.35 -2.29
CA GLN A 116 11.28 -18.67 -2.46
C GLN A 116 12.15 -17.42 -2.75
N ASP A 117 11.54 -16.27 -3.03
CA ASP A 117 12.20 -14.97 -3.17
C ASP A 117 11.45 -13.85 -2.41
N PRO A 118 11.71 -13.65 -1.10
CA PRO A 118 10.98 -12.66 -0.30
C PRO A 118 11.37 -11.20 -0.59
N ALA A 119 12.27 -10.95 -1.55
CA ALA A 119 12.82 -9.63 -1.79
C ALA A 119 11.80 -8.62 -2.33
N ASP A 120 10.72 -9.09 -2.96
CA ASP A 120 9.71 -8.25 -3.62
C ASP A 120 8.27 -8.44 -3.13
N ASN A 121 8.05 -9.27 -2.10
CA ASN A 121 6.76 -9.42 -1.41
C ASN A 121 6.29 -8.16 -0.70
N ARG A 122 7.19 -7.19 -0.52
CA ARG A 122 6.85 -5.89 0.05
C ARG A 122 7.58 -4.76 -0.64
N LEU A 123 6.84 -3.72 -0.98
CA LEU A 123 7.36 -2.48 -1.53
C LEU A 123 6.87 -1.28 -0.72
N SER A 124 7.81 -0.41 -0.32
CA SER A 124 7.51 0.89 0.30
C SER A 124 8.00 2.03 -0.58
N ARG A 125 7.16 3.04 -0.80
CA ARG A 125 7.49 4.23 -1.60
C ARG A 125 6.88 5.50 -1.03
N ASN A 126 7.52 6.62 -1.31
CA ASN A 126 6.94 7.94 -1.08
C ASN A 126 5.77 8.15 -2.05
N GLY A 127 4.63 8.54 -1.50
CA GLY A 127 3.47 9.02 -2.23
C GLY A 127 3.50 10.53 -2.44
N PRO A 128 2.33 11.13 -2.69
CA PRO A 128 2.21 12.56 -2.88
C PRO A 128 2.81 13.37 -1.72
N ARG A 129 3.50 14.45 -2.06
CA ARG A 129 3.97 15.45 -1.09
C ARG A 129 2.86 16.45 -0.78
N VAL A 130 2.63 16.77 0.48
CA VAL A 130 1.73 17.86 0.86
C VAL A 130 2.34 19.19 0.44
N VAL A 131 1.50 20.05 -0.15
CA VAL A 131 1.80 21.44 -0.50
C VAL A 131 0.65 22.27 0.06
N ALA A 132 0.91 23.04 1.11
CA ALA A 132 -0.10 23.86 1.75
C ALA A 132 -0.58 24.99 0.81
N GLN A 133 -1.88 25.30 0.86
CA GLN A 133 -2.50 26.42 0.14
C GLN A 133 -3.12 27.44 1.08
#